data_AF-A0A7V9SJN9-F1
#
_entry.id   AF-A0A7V9SJN9-F1
#
_cell.length_a   1.000
_cell.length_b   1.000
_cell.length_c   1.000
_cell.angle_alpha   90.00
_cell.angle_beta   90.00
_cell.angle_gamma   90.00
#
_symmetry.space_group_name_H-M   'P 1'
#
loop_
_entity.id
_entity.type
_entity.pdbx_description
1 polymer ?
#
loop_
_entity_poly.entity_id
_entity_poly.type
_entity_poly.pdbx_seq_one_letter_code
_entity_poly.pdbx_strand_id
1 'polypeptide(L)'
;ERVVAVKVAPFDRYRTLDVTTALGGSGRRDIALYTRNHDAIVVDLVTPFPGGEDGAPMRFSGGLLGQWAVWTKSAVDLLDRCRAAADPGRAADPERAADLERAADSKSADGRGDGVMDLLATGADLTDANAALFDPSHAFAGCIPGIHEVLRRQGLLAGRWCLDPHEELSPGQMEEIDRVLARYPHLTDDEFVAENLDRWLR
;
A
#
# COMPACT_ATOMS: atom_id res chain seq x y z
N GLU A 1 28.72 -4.48 -8.74
CA GLU A 1 27.44 -4.08 -9.38
C GLU A 1 26.80 -2.93 -8.60
N ARG A 2 26.00 -2.07 -9.26
CA ARG A 2 25.38 -0.87 -8.63
C ARG A 2 23.85 -0.93 -8.49
N VAL A 3 23.18 -1.93 -9.06
CA VAL A 3 21.72 -2.07 -8.97
C VAL A 3 21.38 -2.93 -7.76
N VAL A 4 20.66 -2.37 -6.79
CA VAL A 4 20.27 -3.06 -5.54
C VAL A 4 18.76 -3.27 -5.40
N ALA A 5 17.96 -2.60 -6.23
CA ALA A 5 16.51 -2.67 -6.19
C ALA A 5 15.87 -2.30 -7.54
N VAL A 6 14.66 -2.79 -7.77
CA VAL A 6 13.81 -2.41 -8.90
C VAL A 6 12.40 -2.11 -8.40
N LYS A 7 11.83 -1.01 -8.90
CA LYS A 7 10.43 -0.69 -8.71
C LYS A 7 9.63 -1.26 -9.88
N VAL A 8 8.67 -2.13 -9.58
CA VAL A 8 7.85 -2.84 -10.56
C VAL A 8 6.46 -2.20 -10.56
N ALA A 9 6.15 -1.49 -11.65
CA ALA A 9 4.90 -0.74 -11.82
C ALA A 9 4.19 -1.06 -13.16
N PRO A 10 4.06 -2.33 -13.58
CA PRO A 10 3.54 -2.64 -14.90
C PRO A 10 2.02 -2.44 -15.02
N PHE A 11 1.26 -2.47 -13.92
CA PHE A 11 -0.20 -2.53 -13.93
C PHE A 11 -0.75 -3.66 -14.83
N ASP A 12 0.05 -4.72 -14.94
CA ASP A 12 -0.17 -5.90 -15.77
C ASP A 12 0.51 -7.09 -15.08
N ARG A 13 -0.27 -8.13 -14.78
CA ARG A 13 0.20 -9.30 -14.04
C ARG A 13 1.16 -10.16 -14.86
N TYR A 14 0.97 -10.25 -16.18
CA TYR A 14 1.89 -10.98 -17.06
C TYR A 14 3.26 -10.30 -17.09
N ARG A 15 3.27 -8.96 -17.20
CA ARG A 15 4.51 -8.19 -17.14
C ARG A 15 5.19 -8.21 -15.76
N THR A 16 4.41 -8.39 -14.69
CA THR A 16 4.99 -8.64 -13.36
C THR A 16 5.75 -9.95 -13.34
N LEU A 17 5.19 -11.02 -13.94
CA LEU A 17 5.85 -12.33 -14.07
C LEU A 17 7.10 -12.28 -14.96
N ASP A 18 7.06 -11.49 -16.05
CA ASP A 18 8.23 -11.30 -16.91
C ASP A 18 9.41 -10.74 -16.09
N VAL A 19 9.16 -9.75 -15.24
CA VAL A 19 10.20 -9.14 -14.39
C VAL A 19 10.74 -10.14 -13.37
N THR A 20 9.88 -10.87 -12.66
CA THR A 20 10.34 -11.82 -11.63
C THR A 20 11.07 -13.01 -12.22
N THR A 21 10.61 -13.51 -13.36
CA THR A 21 11.25 -14.61 -14.10
C THR A 21 12.60 -14.18 -14.66
N ALA A 22 12.69 -13.00 -15.27
CA ALA A 22 13.95 -12.48 -15.81
C ALA A 22 15.00 -12.23 -14.72
N LEU A 23 14.60 -11.64 -13.58
CA LEU A 23 15.52 -11.40 -12.48
C LEU A 23 15.99 -12.71 -11.83
N GLY A 24 15.07 -13.63 -11.55
CA GLY A 24 15.44 -14.93 -11.00
C GLY A 24 16.34 -15.74 -11.96
N GLY A 25 16.00 -15.79 -13.25
CA GLY A 25 16.81 -16.44 -14.28
C GLY A 25 18.18 -15.80 -14.51
N SER A 26 18.37 -14.53 -14.15
CA SER A 26 19.68 -13.86 -14.17
C SER A 26 20.58 -14.21 -12.97
N GLY A 27 20.05 -14.89 -11.96
CA GLY A 27 20.75 -15.16 -10.69
C GLY A 27 20.81 -13.97 -9.72
N ARG A 28 20.29 -12.78 -10.11
CA ARG A 28 20.29 -11.55 -9.30
C ARG A 28 19.21 -11.54 -8.22
N ARG A 29 19.29 -12.52 -7.32
CA ARG A 29 18.40 -12.66 -6.14
C ARG A 29 18.69 -11.63 -5.03
N ASP A 30 19.79 -10.91 -5.14
CA ASP A 30 20.18 -9.79 -4.28
C ASP A 30 19.43 -8.48 -4.58
N ILE A 31 18.71 -8.40 -5.70
CA ILE A 31 17.91 -7.22 -6.08
C ILE A 31 16.57 -7.23 -5.35
N ALA A 32 16.31 -6.21 -4.54
CA ALA A 32 15.03 -6.03 -3.88
C ALA A 32 13.93 -5.59 -4.87
N LEU A 33 12.79 -6.28 -4.85
CA LEU A 33 11.60 -5.95 -5.62
C LEU A 33 10.65 -5.06 -4.82
N TYR A 34 10.26 -3.92 -5.37
CA TYR A 34 9.25 -3.03 -4.76
C TYR A 34 8.05 -2.85 -5.69
N THR A 35 6.84 -3.16 -5.22
CA THR A 35 5.63 -2.99 -6.03
C THR A 35 5.20 -1.52 -6.07
N ARG A 36 4.63 -1.11 -7.19
CA ARG A 36 3.88 0.15 -7.35
C ARG A 36 2.48 -0.08 -7.92
N ASN A 37 2.05 -1.34 -8.03
CA ASN A 37 0.72 -1.71 -8.49
C ASN A 37 -0.29 -1.44 -7.35
N HIS A 38 -0.81 -0.21 -7.28
CA HIS A 38 -1.70 0.20 -6.20
C HIS A 38 -3.04 -0.57 -6.19
N ASP A 39 -3.39 -1.21 -7.30
CA ASP A 39 -4.54 -2.10 -7.48
C ASP A 39 -4.29 -3.54 -7.03
N ALA A 40 -3.03 -3.90 -6.72
CA ALA A 40 -2.63 -5.27 -6.41
C ALA A 40 -1.59 -5.35 -5.26
N ILE A 41 -1.54 -4.33 -4.38
CA ILE A 41 -0.53 -4.20 -3.31
C ILE A 41 -0.42 -5.49 -2.48
N VAL A 42 -1.54 -5.94 -1.91
CA VAL A 42 -1.54 -7.11 -1.03
C VAL A 42 -1.14 -8.36 -1.78
N VAL A 43 -1.71 -8.58 -2.97
CA VAL A 43 -1.40 -9.74 -3.82
C VAL A 43 0.10 -9.80 -4.11
N ASP A 44 0.73 -8.67 -4.44
CA ASP A 44 2.18 -8.61 -4.68
C ASP A 44 2.99 -8.94 -3.43
N LEU A 45 2.57 -8.48 -2.27
CA LEU A 45 3.32 -8.69 -1.03
C LEU A 45 3.19 -10.11 -0.48
N VAL A 46 2.04 -10.77 -0.64
CA VAL A 46 1.82 -12.13 -0.12
C VAL A 46 2.27 -13.23 -1.07
N THR A 47 2.35 -12.96 -2.37
CA THR A 47 2.59 -14.00 -3.39
C THR A 47 4.07 -14.33 -3.54
N PRO A 48 4.47 -15.62 -3.47
CA PRO A 48 5.75 -16.07 -4.02
C PRO A 48 5.66 -16.14 -5.54
N PHE A 49 6.42 -15.31 -6.25
CA PHE A 49 6.44 -15.30 -7.71
C PHE A 49 7.45 -16.32 -8.27
N PRO A 50 7.22 -16.89 -9.46
CA PRO A 50 8.21 -17.70 -10.15
C PRO A 50 9.54 -16.95 -10.32
N GLY A 51 10.65 -17.62 -10.01
CA GLY A 51 12.02 -17.09 -10.14
C GLY A 51 12.85 -17.76 -11.23
N GLY A 52 12.23 -18.44 -12.20
CA GLY A 52 12.94 -19.13 -13.28
C GLY A 52 13.31 -20.58 -12.94
N GLU A 53 14.31 -21.12 -13.65
CA GLU A 53 14.60 -22.57 -13.73
C GLU A 53 15.14 -23.20 -12.44
N ASP A 54 15.71 -22.41 -11.53
CA ASP A 54 16.23 -22.87 -10.24
C ASP A 54 15.14 -23.12 -9.18
N GLY A 55 13.87 -22.80 -9.50
CA GLY A 55 12.68 -23.12 -8.72
C GLY A 55 12.48 -22.28 -7.45
N ALA A 56 13.43 -21.43 -7.05
CA ALA A 56 13.27 -20.60 -5.86
C ALA A 56 12.43 -19.34 -6.17
N PRO A 57 11.41 -19.02 -5.35
CA PRO A 57 10.53 -17.90 -5.66
C PRO A 57 11.21 -16.54 -5.52
N MET A 58 10.76 -15.57 -6.31
CA MET A 58 11.02 -14.15 -6.11
C MET A 58 9.91 -13.54 -5.26
N ARG A 59 10.24 -12.58 -4.39
CA ARG A 59 9.27 -11.95 -3.49
C ARG A 59 9.43 -10.45 -3.49
N PHE A 60 8.31 -9.74 -3.42
CA PHE A 60 8.33 -8.31 -3.15
C PHE A 60 8.79 -8.04 -1.70
N SER A 61 9.70 -7.09 -1.56
CA SER A 61 10.23 -6.65 -0.27
C SER A 61 9.39 -5.56 0.37
N GLY A 62 8.60 -4.83 -0.42
CA GLY A 62 7.74 -3.74 0.01
C GLY A 62 7.13 -3.01 -1.19
N GLY A 63 6.71 -1.76 -0.98
CA GLY A 63 6.12 -0.91 -2.01
C GLY A 63 6.77 0.46 -2.13
N LEU A 64 6.63 1.08 -3.30
CA LEU A 64 6.94 2.48 -3.59
C LEU A 64 5.69 3.15 -4.18
N LEU A 65 4.69 3.27 -3.33
CA LEU A 65 3.29 3.55 -3.67
C LEU A 65 2.92 4.98 -3.30
N GLY A 66 2.17 5.65 -4.18
CA GLY A 66 1.57 6.95 -3.83
C GLY A 66 0.60 6.83 -2.66
N GLN A 67 -0.07 5.68 -2.53
CA GLN A 67 -1.06 5.43 -1.48
C GLN A 67 -0.44 5.52 -0.09
N TRP A 68 0.84 5.15 0.06
CA TRP A 68 1.54 5.18 1.35
C TRP A 68 1.89 6.61 1.82
N ALA A 69 1.65 7.63 0.99
CA ALA A 69 1.72 9.03 1.41
C ALA A 69 0.56 9.41 2.36
N VAL A 70 -0.51 8.63 2.37
CA VAL A 70 -1.64 8.73 3.31
C VAL A 70 -1.78 7.41 4.03
N TRP A 71 -2.39 7.43 5.21
CA TRP A 71 -2.62 6.22 5.99
C TRP A 71 -1.33 5.44 6.27
N THR A 72 -0.22 6.16 6.47
CA THR A 72 1.13 5.59 6.53
C THR A 72 1.27 4.55 7.64
N LYS A 73 0.65 4.77 8.82
CA LYS A 73 0.68 3.78 9.90
C LYS A 73 -0.07 2.51 9.51
N SER A 74 -1.26 2.65 8.92
CA SER A 74 -2.04 1.50 8.42
C SER A 74 -1.34 0.77 7.27
N ALA A 75 -0.63 1.49 6.41
CA ALA A 75 0.19 0.91 5.35
C ALA A 75 1.38 0.09 5.89
N VAL A 76 2.03 0.56 6.96
CA VAL A 76 3.09 -0.17 7.65
C VAL A 76 2.53 -1.43 8.31
N ASP A 77 1.41 -1.33 9.02
CA ASP A 77 0.76 -2.51 9.63
C ASP A 77 0.40 -3.56 8.57
N LEU A 78 -0.19 -3.12 7.45
CA LEU A 78 -0.55 -4.01 6.35
C LEU A 78 0.68 -4.69 5.74
N LEU A 79 1.77 -3.94 5.53
CA LEU A 79 3.02 -4.49 5.03
C LEU A 79 3.57 -5.59 5.96
N ASP A 80 3.54 -5.36 7.27
CA ASP A 80 4.07 -6.32 8.24
C ASP A 80 3.18 -7.57 8.32
N ARG A 81 1.86 -7.41 8.29
CA ARG A 81 0.92 -8.55 8.19
C ARG A 81 1.13 -9.35 6.90
N CYS A 82 1.33 -8.68 5.76
CA CYS A 82 1.65 -9.35 4.50
C CYS A 82 2.97 -10.11 4.57
N ARG A 83 4.01 -9.54 5.20
CA ARG A 83 5.31 -10.21 5.37
C ARG A 83 5.20 -11.46 6.24
N ALA A 84 4.52 -11.35 7.38
CA ALA A 84 4.27 -12.48 8.28
C ALA A 84 3.52 -13.62 7.57
N ALA A 85 2.52 -13.27 6.75
CA ALA A 85 1.79 -14.26 5.95
C ALA A 85 2.61 -14.86 4.80
N ALA A 86 3.47 -14.06 4.16
CA ALA A 86 4.28 -14.48 3.01
C ALA A 86 5.44 -15.41 3.42
N ASP A 87 6.05 -15.14 4.57
CA ASP A 87 7.22 -15.83 5.10
C ASP A 87 7.27 -15.70 6.63
N PRO A 88 6.65 -16.65 7.37
CA PRO A 88 6.65 -16.64 8.83
C PRO A 88 8.05 -16.69 9.48
N GLY A 89 9.09 -17.06 8.72
CA GLY A 89 10.48 -17.10 9.17
C GLY A 89 11.26 -15.80 8.89
N ARG A 90 10.71 -14.89 8.07
CA ARG A 90 11.27 -13.57 7.84
C ARG A 90 10.92 -12.71 9.05
N ALA A 91 11.84 -12.62 10.00
CA ALA A 91 11.67 -11.85 11.23
C ALA A 91 11.07 -10.47 10.93
N ALA A 92 9.85 -10.24 11.41
CA ALA A 92 9.45 -8.90 11.77
C ALA A 92 10.47 -8.39 12.79
N ASP A 93 10.79 -7.11 12.73
CA ASP A 93 11.50 -6.44 13.82
C ASP A 93 10.80 -6.82 15.14
N PRO A 94 11.50 -7.45 16.11
CA PRO A 94 10.84 -8.03 17.29
C PRO A 94 10.02 -7.02 18.08
N GLU A 95 10.41 -5.74 18.07
CA GLU A 95 9.63 -4.65 18.66
C GLU A 95 8.31 -4.43 17.92
N ARG A 96 8.32 -4.47 16.58
CA ARG A 96 7.12 -4.34 15.73
C ARG A 96 6.20 -5.56 15.80
N ALA A 97 6.76 -6.77 15.89
CA ALA A 97 5.96 -7.98 16.08
C ALA A 97 5.11 -7.87 17.36
N ALA A 98 5.72 -7.39 18.45
CA ALA A 98 5.03 -7.17 19.72
C ALA A 98 4.02 -6.01 19.65
N ASP A 99 4.26 -4.96 18.85
CA ASP A 99 3.29 -3.89 18.61
C ASP A 99 2.07 -4.37 17.81
N LEU A 100 2.27 -5.26 16.83
CA LEU A 100 1.19 -5.87 16.05
C LEU A 100 0.34 -6.80 16.89
N GLU A 101 0.95 -7.62 17.76
CA GLU A 101 0.22 -8.47 18.72
C GLU A 101 -0.64 -7.61 19.67
N ARG A 102 -0.08 -6.53 20.23
CA ARG A 102 -0.82 -5.57 21.07
C ARG A 102 -1.97 -4.87 20.32
N ALA A 103 -1.77 -4.54 19.04
CA ALA A 103 -2.78 -3.89 18.20
C ALA A 103 -3.87 -4.87 17.73
N ALA A 104 -3.53 -6.14 17.49
CA ALA A 104 -4.48 -7.20 17.16
C ALA A 104 -5.37 -7.55 18.37
N ASP A 105 -4.79 -7.55 19.57
CA ASP A 105 -5.53 -7.71 20.84
C ASP A 105 -6.52 -6.55 21.08
N SER A 106 -6.22 -5.33 20.60
CA SER A 106 -7.11 -4.17 20.75
C SER A 106 -8.14 -4.01 19.62
N LYS A 107 -7.94 -4.63 18.44
CA LYS A 107 -8.80 -4.49 17.24
C LYS A 107 -9.65 -5.73 16.90
N SER A 108 -9.72 -6.74 17.76
CA SER A 108 -10.57 -7.93 17.55
C SER A 108 -12.08 -7.68 17.79
N ALA A 109 -12.63 -6.57 17.28
CA ALA A 109 -14.06 -6.26 17.31
C ALA A 109 -14.80 -6.52 15.98
N ASP A 110 -14.08 -6.68 14.86
CA ASP A 110 -14.67 -6.84 13.51
C ASP A 110 -14.67 -8.31 12.99
N GLY A 111 -14.18 -9.28 13.77
CA GLY A 111 -14.24 -10.70 13.39
C GLY A 111 -13.46 -11.10 12.13
N ARG A 112 -12.68 -10.21 11.51
CA ARG A 112 -11.71 -10.54 10.45
C ARG A 112 -10.45 -11.13 11.09
N GLY A 113 -10.04 -12.30 10.63
CA GLY A 113 -8.81 -12.95 11.08
C GLY A 113 -7.55 -12.30 10.48
N ASP A 114 -6.40 -12.87 10.82
CA ASP A 114 -5.10 -12.51 10.22
C ASP A 114 -4.66 -13.48 9.12
N GLY A 115 -5.63 -14.20 8.54
CA GLY A 115 -5.37 -15.14 7.46
C GLY A 115 -5.06 -14.43 6.14
N VAL A 116 -4.39 -15.14 5.22
CA VAL A 116 -4.16 -14.66 3.84
C VAL A 116 -5.48 -14.24 3.17
N MET A 117 -6.59 -14.92 3.45
CA MET A 117 -7.90 -14.57 2.90
C MET A 117 -8.41 -13.19 3.40
N ASP A 118 -8.17 -12.86 4.67
CA ASP A 118 -8.54 -11.55 5.23
C ASP A 118 -7.65 -10.43 4.66
N LEU A 119 -6.37 -10.72 4.42
CA LEU A 119 -5.47 -9.82 3.71
C LEU A 119 -5.97 -9.57 2.28
N LEU A 120 -6.35 -10.62 1.55
CA LEU A 120 -6.88 -10.47 0.19
C LEU A 120 -8.19 -9.66 0.17
N ALA A 121 -9.07 -9.85 1.16
CA ALA A 121 -10.27 -9.03 1.32
C ALA A 121 -9.91 -7.55 1.59
N THR A 122 -8.96 -7.29 2.50
CA THR A 122 -8.42 -5.94 2.75
C THR A 122 -7.80 -5.34 1.48
N GLY A 123 -7.17 -6.17 0.65
CA GLY A 123 -6.64 -5.76 -0.65
C GLY A 123 -7.73 -5.27 -1.60
N ALA A 124 -8.89 -5.92 -1.63
CA ALA A 124 -10.02 -5.46 -2.43
C ALA A 124 -10.59 -4.12 -1.93
N ASP A 125 -10.72 -3.96 -0.61
CA ASP A 125 -11.12 -2.69 0.02
C ASP A 125 -10.15 -1.57 -0.35
N LEU A 126 -8.84 -1.84 -0.28
CA LEU A 126 -7.78 -0.89 -0.63
C LEU A 126 -7.79 -0.53 -2.12
N THR A 127 -8.11 -1.47 -3.02
CA THR A 127 -8.25 -1.19 -4.45
C THR A 127 -9.42 -0.26 -4.74
N ASP A 128 -10.58 -0.42 -4.07
CA ASP A 128 -11.71 0.52 -4.19
C ASP A 128 -11.35 1.91 -3.64
N ALA A 129 -10.70 1.96 -2.47
CA ALA A 129 -10.20 3.22 -1.91
C ALA A 129 -9.21 3.92 -2.85
N ASN A 130 -8.30 3.16 -3.46
CA ASN A 130 -7.33 3.70 -4.43
C ASN A 130 -7.98 4.20 -5.71
N ALA A 131 -9.10 3.60 -6.15
CA ALA A 131 -9.84 4.12 -7.28
C ALA A 131 -10.41 5.53 -6.99
N ALA A 132 -10.94 5.77 -5.78
CA ALA A 132 -11.40 7.11 -5.40
C ALA A 132 -10.26 8.14 -5.30
N LEU A 133 -9.11 7.74 -4.75
CA LEU A 133 -7.95 8.64 -4.59
C LEU A 133 -7.22 8.93 -5.90
N PHE A 134 -6.99 7.91 -6.73
CA PHE A 134 -6.19 8.03 -7.94
C PHE A 134 -6.98 8.30 -9.21
N ASP A 135 -8.30 8.22 -9.15
CA ASP A 135 -9.18 8.68 -10.22
C ASP A 135 -8.98 7.98 -11.59
N PRO A 136 -8.87 6.64 -11.66
CA PRO A 136 -8.65 5.94 -12.91
C PRO A 136 -9.83 6.09 -13.90
N SER A 137 -11.04 6.38 -13.42
CA SER A 137 -12.23 6.66 -14.25
C SER A 137 -12.09 7.92 -15.09
N HIS A 138 -11.24 8.86 -14.67
CA HIS A 138 -10.92 10.09 -15.39
C HIS A 138 -9.44 10.13 -15.80
N ALA A 139 -8.86 8.98 -16.14
CA ALA A 139 -7.48 8.85 -16.61
C ALA A 139 -6.44 9.45 -15.64
N PHE A 140 -6.68 9.31 -14.34
CA PHE A 140 -5.83 9.77 -13.25
C PHE A 140 -5.69 11.29 -13.13
N ALA A 141 -6.62 12.06 -13.71
CA ALA A 141 -6.60 13.52 -13.66
C ALA A 141 -6.61 14.06 -12.22
N GLY A 142 -7.38 13.43 -11.33
CA GLY A 142 -7.49 13.80 -9.92
C GLY A 142 -6.51 13.12 -8.97
N CYS A 143 -5.45 12.47 -9.47
CA CYS A 143 -4.58 11.59 -8.68
C CYS A 143 -3.84 12.31 -7.54
N ILE A 144 -3.15 13.41 -7.84
CA ILE A 144 -2.46 14.22 -6.84
C ILE A 144 -3.45 14.94 -5.91
N PRO A 145 -4.46 15.69 -6.42
CA PRO A 145 -5.39 16.39 -5.55
C PRO A 145 -6.25 15.45 -4.69
N GLY A 146 -6.45 14.19 -5.11
CA GLY A 146 -7.10 13.14 -4.32
C GLY A 146 -6.30 12.76 -3.07
N ILE A 147 -4.99 12.55 -3.22
CA ILE A 147 -4.08 12.35 -2.08
C ILE A 147 -4.03 13.59 -1.19
N HIS A 148 -3.92 14.78 -1.80
CA HIS A 148 -3.92 16.02 -1.04
C HIS A 148 -5.23 16.23 -0.26
N GLU A 149 -6.37 15.74 -0.75
CA GLU A 149 -7.64 15.85 -0.02
C GLU A 149 -7.59 15.12 1.32
N VAL A 150 -7.05 13.90 1.33
CA VAL A 150 -6.89 13.12 2.57
C VAL A 150 -5.92 13.84 3.51
N LEU A 151 -4.76 14.28 3.01
CA LEU A 151 -3.78 15.02 3.82
C LEU A 151 -4.34 16.33 4.36
N ARG A 152 -5.19 17.02 3.58
CA ARG A 152 -5.89 18.23 4.01
C ARG A 152 -6.89 17.94 5.13
N ARG A 153 -7.65 16.85 5.02
CA ARG A 153 -8.57 16.41 6.09
C ARG A 153 -7.83 16.02 7.37
N GLN A 154 -6.64 15.42 7.23
CA GLN A 154 -5.75 15.09 8.35
C GLN A 154 -5.05 16.32 8.95
N GLY A 155 -5.18 17.50 8.35
CA GLY A 155 -4.53 18.74 8.81
C GLY A 155 -3.03 18.84 8.46
N LEU A 156 -2.50 17.90 7.69
CA LEU A 156 -1.10 17.90 7.22
C LEU A 156 -0.88 18.87 6.05
N LEU A 157 -1.92 19.17 5.28
CA LEU A 157 -1.91 20.19 4.22
C LEU A 157 -3.01 21.23 4.45
N ALA A 158 -2.73 22.49 4.08
CA ALA A 158 -3.72 23.57 4.18
C ALA A 158 -4.76 23.54 3.04
N GLY A 159 -4.48 22.83 1.95
CA GLY A 159 -5.35 22.76 0.77
C GLY A 159 -4.91 21.67 -0.19
N ARG A 160 -5.66 21.53 -1.28
CA ARG A 160 -5.40 20.51 -2.32
C ARG A 160 -4.51 20.96 -3.47
N TRP A 161 -3.86 22.12 -3.33
CA TRP A 161 -3.17 22.78 -4.44
C TRP A 161 -2.02 21.93 -4.99
N CYS A 162 -1.96 21.86 -6.32
CA CYS A 162 -0.91 21.20 -7.07
C CYS A 162 0.05 22.23 -7.67
N LEU A 163 1.17 21.76 -8.24
CA LEU A 163 2.10 22.63 -8.96
C LEU A 163 1.46 23.20 -10.23
N ASP A 164 0.66 22.38 -10.92
CA ASP A 164 -0.25 22.86 -11.95
C ASP A 164 -1.53 23.35 -11.28
N PRO A 165 -1.88 24.65 -11.38
CA PRO A 165 -3.09 25.18 -10.75
C PRO A 165 -4.39 24.67 -11.39
N HIS A 166 -4.31 24.01 -12.56
CA HIS A 166 -5.47 23.39 -13.22
C HIS A 166 -5.69 21.92 -12.82
N GLU A 167 -4.75 21.32 -12.09
CA GLU A 167 -4.89 19.96 -11.58
C GLU A 167 -5.78 19.97 -10.33
N GLU A 168 -7.06 19.66 -10.52
CA GLU A 168 -8.09 19.59 -9.48
C GLU A 168 -8.73 18.19 -9.41
N LEU A 169 -9.60 17.98 -8.42
CA LEU A 169 -10.41 16.77 -8.37
C LEU A 169 -11.36 16.71 -9.56
N SER A 170 -11.53 15.54 -10.14
CA SER A 170 -12.53 15.31 -11.18
C SER A 170 -13.96 15.44 -10.64
N PRO A 171 -14.96 15.74 -11.49
CA PRO A 171 -16.36 15.74 -11.08
C PRO A 171 -16.76 14.42 -10.42
N GLY A 172 -17.35 14.48 -9.22
CA GLY A 172 -17.77 13.30 -8.46
C GLY A 172 -16.68 12.64 -7.61
N GLN A 173 -15.41 13.03 -7.77
CA GLN A 173 -14.31 12.37 -7.05
C GLN A 173 -14.34 12.67 -5.55
N MET A 174 -14.76 13.87 -5.14
CA MET A 174 -14.90 14.21 -3.72
C MET A 174 -15.91 13.27 -3.02
N GLU A 175 -17.04 13.02 -3.67
CA GLU A 175 -18.08 12.13 -3.19
C GLU A 175 -17.60 10.68 -3.11
N GLU A 176 -16.77 10.25 -4.06
CA GLU A 176 -16.13 8.93 -4.01
C GLU A 176 -15.11 8.83 -2.87
N ILE A 177 -14.34 9.89 -2.60
CA ILE A 177 -13.44 9.96 -1.45
C ILE A 177 -14.24 9.87 -0.14
N ASP A 178 -15.34 10.60 -0.03
CA ASP A 178 -16.25 10.52 1.13
C ASP A 178 -16.81 9.11 1.30
N ARG A 179 -17.23 8.47 0.20
CA ARG A 179 -17.77 7.10 0.20
C ARG A 179 -16.74 6.11 0.75
N VAL A 180 -15.51 6.12 0.26
CA VAL A 180 -14.50 5.11 0.66
C VAL A 180 -14.01 5.34 2.08
N LEU A 181 -13.90 6.59 2.55
CA LEU A 181 -13.56 6.89 3.95
C LEU A 181 -14.64 6.40 4.91
N ALA A 182 -15.92 6.60 4.57
CA ALA A 182 -17.04 6.11 5.37
C ALA A 182 -17.16 4.58 5.33
N ARG A 183 -16.89 3.96 4.18
CA ARG A 183 -17.02 2.52 3.97
C ARG A 183 -15.88 1.72 4.57
N TYR A 184 -14.67 2.27 4.57
CA TYR A 184 -13.44 1.57 4.97
C TYR A 184 -12.67 2.30 6.08
N PRO A 185 -13.29 2.60 7.23
CA PRO A 185 -12.63 3.33 8.31
C PRO A 185 -11.37 2.61 8.82
N HIS A 186 -11.35 1.28 8.71
CA HIS A 186 -10.23 0.43 9.10
C HIS A 186 -8.95 0.61 8.26
N LEU A 187 -9.03 1.22 7.06
CA LEU A 187 -7.86 1.52 6.23
C LEU A 187 -7.16 2.81 6.65
N THR A 188 -7.84 3.71 7.36
CA THR A 188 -7.35 5.04 7.72
C THR A 188 -6.50 5.00 9.01
N ASP A 189 -5.70 6.04 9.22
CA ASP A 189 -4.95 6.28 10.46
C ASP A 189 -5.23 7.68 11.04
N ASP A 190 -6.40 8.24 10.75
CA ASP A 190 -6.74 9.64 11.05
C ASP A 190 -6.64 9.96 12.54
N GLU A 191 -7.04 9.05 13.42
CA GLU A 191 -6.90 9.19 14.88
C GLU A 191 -5.43 9.28 15.31
N PHE A 192 -4.59 8.37 14.79
CA PHE A 192 -3.14 8.37 15.06
C PHE A 192 -2.47 9.67 14.58
N VAL A 193 -2.89 10.17 13.41
CA VAL A 193 -2.39 11.45 12.89
C VAL A 193 -2.83 12.60 13.79
N ALA A 194 -4.12 12.66 14.15
CA ALA A 194 -4.67 13.72 15.01
C ALA A 194 -3.96 13.80 16.38
N GLU A 195 -3.67 12.65 17.00
CA GLU A 195 -2.95 12.57 18.29
C GLU A 195 -1.51 13.11 18.23
N ASN A 196 -0.87 13.10 17.06
CA ASN A 196 0.54 13.44 16.90
C ASN A 196 0.79 14.74 16.09
N LEU A 197 -0.25 15.29 15.45
CA LEU A 197 -0.15 16.41 14.51
C LEU A 197 0.56 17.63 15.13
N ASP A 198 0.13 18.04 16.32
CA ASP A 198 0.71 19.18 17.06
C ASP A 198 2.19 18.99 17.39
N ARG A 199 2.64 17.75 17.56
CA ARG A 199 4.05 17.44 17.83
C ARG A 199 4.88 17.51 16.55
N TRP A 200 4.35 17.05 15.42
CA TRP A 200 5.07 17.00 14.14
C TRP A 200 5.21 18.35 13.46
N LEU A 201 4.26 19.26 13.67
CA LEU A 201 4.24 20.60 13.04
C LEU A 201 4.91 21.71 13.88
N ARG A 202 5.61 21.34 14.97
CA ARG A 202 6.40 22.26 15.79
C ARG A 202 7.81 22.47 15.25
#